data_AF-A0A357NA89-F1
#
_entry.id   AF-A0A357NA89-F1
#
_cell.length_a   1.000
_cell.length_b   1.000
_cell.length_c   1.000
_cell.angle_alpha   90.00
_cell.angle_beta   90.00
_cell.angle_gamma   90.00
#
_symmetry.space_group_name_H-M   'P 1'
#
loop_
_entity.id
_entity.type
_entity.pdbx_description
1 polymer ?
#
loop_
_entity_poly.entity_id
_entity_poly.type
_entity_poly.pdbx_seq_one_letter_code
_entity_poly.pdbx_strand_id
1 'polypeptide(L)'
;ARELTKRYEEVVRGKLSDLLTHFTEQAPRGEFTLVIDGAAEEEIQKEDRAELPDPQDHVKQLMAEGVSKKEAIKKVAVIHNIPKREVYQRTLALDKDEQA
;
A
#
# COMPACT_ATOMS: atom_id res chain seq x y z
N ALA A 1 -10.59 -26.15 13.71
CA ALA A 1 -9.53 -26.89 14.41
C ALA A 1 -10.12 -28.23 14.82
N ARG A 2 -9.63 -29.34 14.26
CA ARG A 2 -10.34 -30.63 14.28
C ARG A 2 -9.81 -31.63 15.31
N GLU A 3 -8.87 -31.22 16.15
CA GLU A 3 -8.40 -32.02 17.30
C GLU A 3 -7.70 -31.10 18.31
N LEU A 4 -8.45 -30.55 19.26
CA LEU A 4 -7.91 -29.87 20.44
C LEU A 4 -7.60 -30.97 21.49
N THR A 5 -6.39 -31.51 21.50
CA THR A 5 -6.02 -32.60 22.44
C THR A 5 -5.56 -32.11 23.81
N LYS A 6 -5.41 -30.79 24.01
CA LYS A 6 -5.21 -30.20 25.34
C LYS A 6 -6.54 -29.73 25.91
N ARG A 7 -6.87 -30.23 27.11
CA ARG A 7 -8.09 -29.92 27.88
C ARG A 7 -8.34 -28.42 28.14
N TYR A 8 -7.39 -27.54 27.79
CA TYR A 8 -7.39 -26.09 28.02
C TYR A 8 -6.93 -25.28 26.79
N GLU A 9 -7.00 -25.83 25.58
CA GLU A 9 -6.72 -25.04 24.38
C GLU A 9 -7.98 -24.25 23.98
N GLU A 10 -7.80 -22.97 23.74
CA GLU A 10 -8.85 -22.03 23.34
C GLU A 10 -8.47 -21.39 22.01
N VAL A 11 -9.44 -21.28 21.09
CA VAL A 11 -9.22 -20.60 19.81
C VAL A 11 -10.31 -19.57 19.59
N VAL A 12 -9.96 -18.30 19.76
CA VAL A 12 -10.84 -17.16 19.50
C VAL A 12 -10.53 -16.61 18.11
N ARG A 13 -11.58 -16.35 17.31
CA ARG A 13 -11.49 -15.76 15.97
C ARG A 13 -12.40 -14.55 15.89
N GLY A 14 -11.92 -13.50 15.25
CA GLY A 14 -12.68 -12.27 15.06
C GLY A 14 -11.80 -11.15 14.53
N LYS A 15 -12.35 -9.94 14.46
CA LYS A 15 -11.53 -8.76 14.19
C LYS A 15 -10.64 -8.48 15.39
N LEU A 16 -9.52 -7.79 15.15
CA LEU A 16 -8.63 -7.33 16.23
C LEU A 16 -9.38 -6.50 17.27
N SER A 17 -10.37 -5.69 16.86
CA SER A 17 -11.24 -4.93 17.77
C SER A 17 -11.98 -5.83 18.75
N ASP A 18 -12.56 -6.91 18.24
CA ASP A 18 -13.42 -7.80 19.02
C ASP A 18 -12.58 -8.63 19.99
N LEU A 19 -11.41 -9.08 19.53
CA LEU A 19 -10.42 -9.77 20.35
C LEU A 19 -9.86 -8.86 21.45
N LEU A 20 -9.60 -7.59 21.14
CA LEU A 20 -9.14 -6.62 22.13
C LEU A 20 -10.18 -6.41 23.22
N THR A 21 -11.45 -6.21 22.85
CA THR A 21 -12.55 -6.11 23.83
C THR A 21 -12.65 -7.38 24.67
N HIS A 22 -12.64 -8.55 24.04
CA HIS A 22 -12.74 -9.84 24.72
C HIS A 22 -11.63 -10.04 25.76
N PHE A 23 -10.36 -9.80 25.39
CA PHE A 23 -9.22 -9.97 26.29
C PHE A 23 -9.03 -8.83 27.29
N THR A 24 -9.73 -7.71 27.10
CA THR A 24 -9.83 -6.64 28.12
C THR A 24 -10.79 -7.07 29.25
N GLU A 25 -11.90 -7.72 28.91
CA GLU A 25 -12.87 -8.24 29.89
C GLU A 25 -12.40 -9.54 30.57
N GLN A 26 -11.70 -10.39 29.82
CA GLN A 26 -11.18 -11.68 30.29
C GLN A 26 -9.69 -11.75 30.07
N ALA A 27 -8.91 -11.55 31.14
CA ALA A 27 -7.46 -11.51 31.04
C ALA A 27 -6.89 -12.82 30.45
N PRO A 28 -6.14 -12.75 29.35
CA PRO A 28 -5.52 -13.93 28.75
C PRO A 28 -4.49 -14.57 29.70
N ARG A 29 -4.44 -15.90 29.77
CA ARG A 29 -3.47 -16.64 30.61
C ARG A 29 -2.69 -17.67 29.79
N GLY A 30 -1.38 -17.69 29.95
CA GLY A 30 -0.50 -18.65 29.29
C GLY A 30 0.16 -18.09 28.02
N GLU A 31 0.66 -18.99 27.18
CA GLU A 31 1.25 -18.65 25.88
C GLU A 31 0.16 -18.58 24.80
N PHE A 32 0.28 -17.61 23.89
CA PHE A 32 -0.67 -17.37 22.80
C PHE A 32 0.01 -17.49 21.45
N THR A 33 -0.70 -18.05 20.49
CA THR A 33 -0.33 -17.97 19.06
C THR A 33 -1.32 -17.05 18.36
N LEU A 34 -0.81 -15.97 17.78
CA LEU A 34 -1.60 -15.03 16.97
C LEU A 34 -1.44 -15.37 15.49
N VAL A 35 -2.57 -15.54 14.80
CA VAL A 35 -2.63 -15.64 13.35
C VAL A 35 -3.38 -14.42 12.86
N ILE A 36 -2.65 -13.51 12.21
CA ILE A 36 -3.18 -12.23 11.72
C ILE A 36 -3.27 -12.33 10.21
N ASP A 37 -4.42 -11.93 9.65
CA ASP A 37 -4.56 -11.84 8.20
C ASP A 37 -3.65 -10.75 7.65
N GLY A 38 -3.13 -10.95 6.45
CA GLY A 38 -2.26 -9.96 5.80
C GLY A 38 -3.01 -8.68 5.49
N ALA A 39 -2.26 -7.59 5.24
CA ALA A 39 -2.85 -6.39 4.67
C ALA A 39 -3.50 -6.71 3.31
N ALA A 40 -4.58 -6.00 2.96
CA ALA A 40 -5.19 -6.17 1.66
C ALA A 40 -4.19 -5.74 0.58
N GLU A 41 -4.13 -6.49 -0.52
CA GLU A 41 -3.27 -6.19 -1.67
C GLU A 41 -3.44 -4.74 -2.18
N GLU A 42 -4.66 -4.22 -2.10
CA GLU A 42 -4.99 -2.83 -2.48
C GLU A 42 -4.40 -1.79 -1.52
N GLU A 43 -4.23 -2.11 -0.24
CA GLU A 43 -3.61 -1.24 0.76
C GLU A 43 -2.10 -1.25 0.61
N ILE A 44 -1.50 -2.42 0.39
CA ILE A 44 -0.07 -2.57 0.08
C ILE A 44 0.28 -1.75 -1.16
N GLN A 45 -0.50 -1.87 -2.24
CA GLN A 45 -0.28 -1.10 -3.46
C GLN A 45 -0.46 0.41 -3.27
N LYS A 46 -1.28 0.86 -2.32
CA LYS A 46 -1.43 2.28 -1.99
C LYS A 46 -0.24 2.79 -1.20
N GLU A 47 0.27 2.01 -0.25
CA GLU A 47 1.47 2.35 0.52
C GLU A 47 2.70 2.41 -0.38
N ASP A 48 2.90 1.41 -1.24
CA ASP A 48 3.98 1.40 -2.25
C ASP A 48 3.90 2.63 -3.17
N ARG A 49 2.69 3.05 -3.55
CA ARG A 49 2.48 4.27 -4.35
C ARG A 49 2.74 5.55 -3.56
N ALA A 50 2.53 5.55 -2.24
CA ALA A 50 2.77 6.72 -1.39
C ALA A 50 4.27 6.99 -1.16
N GLU A 51 5.11 5.96 -1.25
CA GLU A 51 6.56 6.10 -1.20
C GLU A 51 7.19 6.60 -2.50
N LEU A 52 6.48 6.47 -3.63
CA LEU A 52 6.96 6.95 -4.92
C LEU A 52 6.87 8.49 -5.00
N PRO A 53 7.91 9.17 -5.55
CA PRO A 53 7.84 10.61 -5.84
C PRO A 53 6.68 10.91 -6.78
N ASP A 54 6.07 12.10 -6.69
CA ASP A 54 4.94 12.46 -7.56
C ASP A 54 5.28 12.13 -9.04
N PRO A 55 4.35 11.51 -9.80
CA PRO A 55 4.59 11.11 -11.18
C PRO A 55 5.23 12.21 -12.04
N GLN A 56 4.90 13.48 -11.79
CA GLN A 56 5.47 14.60 -12.53
C GLN A 56 6.94 14.82 -12.18
N ASP A 57 7.28 14.87 -10.90
CA ASP A 57 8.67 15.07 -10.45
C ASP A 57 9.56 13.93 -10.93
N HIS A 58 9.03 12.71 -10.93
CA HIS A 58 9.70 11.55 -11.50
C HIS A 58 9.91 11.69 -13.02
N VAL A 59 8.96 12.26 -13.77
CA VAL A 59 9.17 12.58 -15.20
C VAL A 59 10.25 13.64 -15.38
N LYS A 60 10.24 14.72 -14.58
CA LYS A 60 11.23 15.79 -14.64
C LYS A 60 12.64 15.27 -14.36
N GLN A 61 12.79 14.41 -13.36
CA GLN A 61 14.07 13.77 -13.03
C GLN A 61 14.60 12.96 -14.21
N LEU A 62 13.78 12.09 -14.81
CA LEU A 62 14.19 11.29 -15.97
C LEU A 62 14.55 12.17 -17.17
N MET A 63 13.85 13.29 -17.37
CA MET A 63 14.20 14.26 -18.41
C MET A 63 15.53 14.95 -18.13
N ALA A 64 15.83 15.28 -16.87
CA ALA A 64 17.12 15.83 -16.46
C ALA A 64 18.28 14.83 -16.65
N GLU A 65 18.00 13.53 -16.52
CA GLU A 65 18.92 12.44 -16.84
C GLU A 65 19.10 12.21 -18.36
N GLY A 66 18.43 13.00 -19.21
CA GLY A 66 18.56 12.95 -20.67
C GLY A 66 17.59 11.97 -21.36
N VAL A 67 16.61 11.41 -20.64
CA VAL A 67 15.58 10.56 -21.23
C VAL A 67 14.55 11.42 -21.96
N SER A 68 14.12 10.99 -23.15
CA SER A 68 13.10 11.73 -23.90
C SER A 68 11.76 11.80 -23.13
N LYS A 69 11.03 12.92 -23.23
CA LYS A 69 9.73 13.12 -22.52
C LYS A 69 8.77 11.94 -22.75
N LYS A 70 8.74 11.38 -23.96
CA LYS A 70 7.92 10.22 -24.33
C LYS A 70 8.33 8.94 -23.60
N GLU A 71 9.63 8.70 -23.45
CA GLU A 71 10.15 7.54 -22.73
C GLU A 71 10.04 7.71 -21.21
N ALA A 72 10.24 8.92 -20.70
CA ALA A 72 10.04 9.25 -19.30
C ALA A 72 8.60 8.98 -18.87
N ILE A 73 7.60 9.46 -19.64
CA ILE A 73 6.18 9.18 -19.41
C ILE A 73 5.90 7.67 -19.45
N LYS A 74 6.52 6.93 -20.38
CA LYS A 74 6.34 5.48 -20.48
C LYS A 74 6.91 4.76 -19.25
N LYS A 75 8.09 5.16 -18.77
CA LYS A 75 8.73 4.57 -17.59
C LYS A 75 7.94 4.87 -16.33
N VAL A 76 7.56 6.13 -16.11
CA VAL A 76 6.78 6.57 -14.94
C VAL A 76 5.41 5.90 -14.91
N ALA A 77 4.72 5.76 -16.04
CA ALA A 77 3.43 5.05 -16.10
C ALA A 77 3.53 3.59 -15.62
N VAL A 78 4.64 2.92 -15.91
CA VAL A 78 4.88 1.54 -15.46
C VAL A 78 5.23 1.51 -13.97
N ILE A 79 6.14 2.38 -13.53
CA ILE A 79 6.60 2.45 -12.13
C ILE A 79 5.44 2.80 -11.19
N HIS A 80 4.62 3.77 -11.56
CA HIS A 80 3.47 4.21 -10.79
C HIS A 80 2.20 3.37 -11.00
N ASN A 81 2.25 2.41 -11.93
CA ASN A 81 1.12 1.58 -12.34
C ASN A 81 -0.16 2.40 -12.62
N ILE A 82 0.00 3.48 -13.39
CA ILE A 82 -1.08 4.38 -13.83
C ILE A 82 -1.09 4.54 -15.35
N PRO A 83 -2.25 4.84 -15.97
CA PRO A 83 -2.32 5.00 -17.42
C PRO A 83 -1.40 6.11 -17.92
N LYS A 84 -0.74 5.90 -19.07
CA LYS A 84 0.11 6.92 -19.73
C LYS A 84 -0.61 8.25 -19.94
N ARG A 85 -1.92 8.21 -20.20
CA ARG A 85 -2.75 9.40 -20.35
C ARG A 85 -2.78 10.23 -19.07
N GLU A 86 -2.84 9.59 -17.93
CA GLU A 86 -2.88 10.24 -16.63
C GLU A 86 -1.53 10.89 -16.30
N VAL A 87 -0.42 10.18 -16.52
CA VAL A 87 0.94 10.75 -16.39
C VAL A 87 1.11 11.97 -17.30
N TYR A 88 0.68 11.87 -18.57
CA TYR A 88 0.74 12.97 -19.53
C TYR A 88 -0.08 14.19 -19.07
N GLN A 89 -1.32 13.97 -18.59
CA GLN A 89 -2.17 15.03 -18.07
C GLN A 89 -1.54 15.75 -16.88
N ARG A 90 -0.95 15.00 -15.94
CA ARG A 90 -0.23 15.58 -14.79
C ARG A 90 0.99 16.40 -15.23
N THR A 91 1.74 15.93 -16.23
CA THR A 91 2.87 16.70 -16.78
C THR A 91 2.44 17.97 -17.51
N LEU A 92 1.29 17.96 -18.22
CA LEU A 92 0.79 19.13 -18.95
C LEU A 92 0.15 20.19 -18.06
N ALA A 93 -0.40 19.80 -16.91
CA ALA A 93 -1.08 20.73 -16.02
C ALA A 93 -0.14 21.85 -15.54
N LEU A 94 1.16 21.57 -15.40
CA LEU A 94 2.15 22.51 -14.88
C LEU A 94 3.01 23.19 -15.95
N ASP A 95 3.06 22.66 -17.17
CA ASP A 95 3.57 23.42 -18.34
C ASP A 95 2.73 24.70 -18.58
N LYS A 96 1.48 24.75 -18.07
CA LYS A 96 0.60 25.94 -18.09
C LYS A 96 0.85 26.92 -16.95
N ASP A 97 1.37 26.47 -15.81
CA ASP A 97 1.63 27.33 -14.64
C ASP A 97 2.98 28.05 -14.76
N GLU A 98 3.93 27.51 -15.53
CA GLU A 98 5.22 28.18 -15.83
C GLU A 98 5.10 29.32 -16.87
N GLN A 99 3.94 29.47 -17.52
CA GLN A 99 3.67 30.51 -18.53
C GLN A 99 2.67 31.59 -18.06
N ALA A 100 2.30 31.58 -16.77
CA ALA A 100 1.38 32.55 -16.16
C ALA A 100 2.12 33.60 -15.32
#